data_AF-A0A6G1SCD4-F1
#
_entry.id   AF-A0A6G1SCD4-F1
#
_cell.length_a   1.000
_cell.length_b   1.000
_cell.length_c   1.000
_cell.angle_alpha   90.00
_cell.angle_beta   90.00
_cell.angle_gamma   90.00
#
_symmetry.space_group_name_H-M   'P 1'
#
loop_
_entity.id
_entity.type
_entity.pdbx_description
1 polymer ?
#
loop_
_entity_poly.entity_id
_entity_poly.type
_entity_poly.pdbx_seq_one_letter_code
_entity_poly.pdbx_strand_id
1 'polypeptide(L)'
;MAMVRNAITAVRPTLERNLKTALYYARAELTPPKPSELGQVASGFNNILTSFRTGRWKQLTVREAWINLLVGIEVGCWFYVGECIGKGHIIGYYIPREDHH
;
A
#
# COMPACT_ATOMS: atom_id res chain seq x y z
N MET A 1 -12.88 26.73 24.91
CA MET A 1 -13.72 26.18 23.82
C MET A 1 -13.74 27.02 22.54
N ALA A 2 -13.84 28.36 22.59
CA ALA A 2 -13.92 29.21 21.39
C ALA A 2 -12.65 29.19 20.50
N MET A 3 -11.46 29.23 21.10
CA MET A 3 -10.18 29.23 20.37
C MET A 3 -9.97 27.94 19.55
N VAL A 4 -10.32 26.78 20.13
CA VAL A 4 -10.25 25.48 19.45
C VAL A 4 -11.25 25.42 18.28
N ARG A 5 -12.47 25.93 18.45
CA ARG A 5 -13.47 26.00 17.37
C ARG A 5 -13.01 26.88 16.20
N ASN A 6 -12.34 27.99 16.48
CA ASN A 6 -11.82 28.88 15.43
C ASN A 6 -10.64 28.23 14.68
N ALA A 7 -9.74 27.56 15.39
CA ALA A 7 -8.64 26.81 14.78
C ALA A 7 -9.15 25.65 13.90
N ILE A 8 -10.16 24.90 14.37
CA ILE A 8 -10.80 23.85 13.59
C ILE A 8 -11.46 24.43 12.33
N THR A 9 -12.18 25.54 12.45
CA THR A 9 -12.83 26.21 11.31
C THR A 9 -11.82 26.68 10.26
N ALA A 10 -10.63 27.13 10.69
CA ALA A 10 -9.56 27.54 9.79
C ALA A 10 -8.88 26.37 9.05
N VAL A 11 -8.72 25.22 9.72
CA VAL A 11 -8.03 24.04 9.15
C VAL A 11 -8.95 23.18 8.28
N ARG A 12 -10.25 23.17 8.59
CA ARG A 12 -11.27 22.36 7.91
C ARG A 12 -11.27 22.48 6.37
N PRO A 13 -11.26 23.66 5.73
CA PRO A 13 -11.27 23.75 4.27
C PRO A 13 -10.01 23.17 3.62
N THR A 14 -8.84 23.35 4.26
CA THR A 14 -7.56 22.81 3.78
C THR A 14 -7.55 21.28 3.87
N LEU A 15 -8.05 20.74 4.99
CA LEU A 15 -8.16 19.31 5.19
C LEU A 15 -9.14 18.68 4.18
N GLU A 16 -10.33 19.27 4.01
CA GLU A 16 -11.34 18.80 3.05
C GLU A 16 -10.81 18.79 1.62
N ARG A 17 -10.04 19.82 1.22
CA ARG A 17 -9.38 19.85 -0.10
C ARG A 17 -8.38 18.70 -0.26
N ASN A 18 -7.47 18.54 0.70
CA ASN A 18 -6.42 17.53 0.61
C ASN A 18 -7.00 16.11 0.65
N LEU A 19 -8.03 15.87 1.48
CA LEU A 19 -8.73 14.59 1.53
C LEU A 19 -9.47 14.29 0.22
N LYS A 20 -10.11 15.28 -0.41
CA LYS A 20 -10.74 15.09 -1.72
C LYS A 20 -9.73 14.70 -2.79
N THR A 21 -8.58 15.38 -2.83
CA THR A 21 -7.50 15.05 -3.76
C THR A 21 -6.93 13.65 -3.48
N ALA A 22 -6.67 13.32 -2.21
CA ALA A 22 -6.17 12.00 -1.82
C ALA A 22 -7.17 10.90 -2.20
N LEU A 23 -8.47 11.10 -1.93
CA LEU A 23 -9.52 10.14 -2.28
C LEU A 23 -9.68 9.97 -3.79
N TYR A 24 -9.50 11.04 -4.57
CA TYR A 24 -9.55 10.99 -6.02
C TYR A 24 -8.47 10.06 -6.60
N TYR A 25 -7.21 10.25 -6.19
CA TYR A 25 -6.11 9.38 -6.63
C TYR A 25 -6.20 7.97 -6.03
N ALA A 26 -6.56 7.85 -4.75
CA ALA A 26 -6.78 6.57 -4.11
C ALA A 26 -7.83 5.71 -4.83
N ARG A 27 -8.90 6.33 -5.37
CA ARG A 27 -9.88 5.60 -6.17
C ARG A 27 -9.33 5.13 -7.51
N ALA A 28 -8.41 5.84 -8.12
CA ALA A 28 -7.82 5.40 -9.38
C ALA A 28 -6.79 4.28 -9.16
N GLU A 29 -6.01 4.35 -8.07
CA GLU A 29 -4.83 3.50 -7.88
C GLU A 29 -5.04 2.35 -6.89
N LEU A 30 -5.90 2.53 -5.89
CA LEU A 30 -6.15 1.53 -4.84
C LEU A 30 -7.46 0.76 -5.05
N THR A 31 -8.17 1.00 -6.15
CA THR A 31 -9.38 0.20 -6.45
C THR A 31 -8.96 -1.23 -6.79
N PRO A 32 -9.57 -2.24 -6.16
CA PRO A 32 -9.28 -3.63 -6.49
C PRO A 32 -9.44 -3.88 -7.99
N PRO A 33 -8.47 -4.54 -8.64
CA PRO A 33 -8.53 -4.79 -10.07
C PRO A 33 -9.76 -5.62 -10.43
N LYS A 34 -10.26 -5.44 -11.65
CA LYS A 34 -11.41 -6.23 -12.12
C LYS A 34 -10.97 -7.68 -12.31
N PRO A 35 -11.85 -8.67 -12.07
CA PRO A 35 -11.51 -10.08 -12.31
C PRO A 35 -11.01 -10.37 -13.73
N SER A 36 -11.47 -9.61 -14.73
CA SER A 36 -11.01 -9.68 -16.12
C SER A 36 -9.52 -9.33 -16.31
N GLU A 37 -8.94 -8.55 -15.41
CA GLU A 37 -7.54 -8.11 -15.47
C GLU A 37 -6.59 -9.16 -14.86
N LEU A 38 -7.12 -10.12 -14.07
CA LEU A 38 -6.32 -11.19 -13.46
C LEU A 38 -5.61 -12.07 -14.49
N GLY A 39 -6.23 -12.30 -15.66
CA GLY A 39 -5.60 -13.03 -16.75
C GLY A 39 -4.35 -12.32 -17.31
N GLN A 40 -4.38 -10.99 -17.37
CA GLN A 40 -3.23 -10.18 -17.80
C GLN A 40 -2.11 -10.23 -16.76
N VAL A 41 -2.46 -10.17 -15.47
CA VAL A 41 -1.50 -10.33 -14.37
C VAL A 41 -0.81 -11.69 -14.42
N ALA A 42 -1.57 -12.77 -14.64
CA ALA A 42 -1.02 -14.12 -14.78
C ALA A 42 -0.05 -14.24 -15.97
N SER A 43 -0.39 -13.64 -17.11
CA SER A 43 0.51 -13.55 -18.28
C SER A 43 1.79 -12.78 -17.95
N GLY A 44 1.68 -11.63 -17.27
CA GLY A 44 2.82 -10.84 -16.81
C GLY A 44 3.77 -11.63 -15.92
N PHE A 45 3.23 -12.42 -14.99
CA PHE A 45 4.03 -13.28 -14.12
C PHE A 45 4.79 -14.37 -14.89
N ASN A 46 4.15 -15.00 -15.87
CA ASN A 46 4.82 -15.99 -16.75
C ASN A 46 5.96 -15.37 -17.56
N ASN A 47 5.82 -14.12 -18.00
CA ASN A 47 6.88 -13.40 -18.71
C ASN A 47 8.07 -13.09 -17.80
N ILE A 48 7.83 -12.73 -16.53
CA ILE A 48 8.89 -12.55 -15.53
C ILE A 48 9.65 -13.85 -15.30
N LEU A 49 8.93 -14.96 -15.12
CA LEU A 49 9.53 -16.28 -14.91
C LEU A 49 10.38 -16.72 -16.11
N THR A 50 9.87 -16.50 -17.32
CA THR A 50 10.59 -16.77 -18.57
C THR A 50 11.82 -15.87 -18.72
N SER A 51 11.72 -14.59 -18.37
CA SER A 51 12.85 -13.65 -18.37
C SER A 51 13.93 -14.03 -17.36
N PHE A 52 13.55 -14.61 -16.23
CA PHE A 52 14.47 -15.15 -15.24
C PHE A 52 15.22 -16.38 -15.79
N ARG A 53 14.49 -17.33 -16.37
CA ARG A 53 15.04 -18.56 -16.97
C ARG A 53 15.97 -18.29 -18.16
N THR A 54 15.64 -17.30 -18.99
CA THR A 54 16.42 -16.93 -20.18
C THR A 54 17.62 -16.04 -19.86
N GLY A 55 17.80 -15.60 -18.60
CA GLY A 55 18.93 -14.77 -18.20
C GLY A 55 18.82 -13.29 -18.58
N ARG A 56 17.67 -12.85 -19.12
CA ARG A 56 17.40 -11.48 -19.55
C ARG A 56 17.48 -10.46 -18.42
N TRP A 57 17.32 -10.90 -17.16
CA TRP A 57 17.54 -10.08 -15.97
C TRP A 57 18.95 -9.48 -15.87
N LYS A 58 19.96 -10.10 -16.51
CA LYS A 58 21.34 -9.60 -16.55
C LYS A 58 21.53 -8.38 -17.45
N GLN A 59 20.56 -8.10 -18.32
CA GLN A 59 20.59 -6.95 -19.24
C GLN A 59 19.87 -5.72 -18.68
N LEU A 60 19.28 -5.81 -17.48
CA LEU A 60 18.59 -4.70 -16.84
C LEU A 60 19.60 -3.62 -16.43
N THR A 61 19.26 -2.36 -16.68
CA THR A 61 20.06 -1.25 -16.17
C THR A 61 19.88 -1.12 -14.65
N VAL A 62 20.88 -0.55 -13.96
CA VAL A 62 20.81 -0.35 -12.50
C VAL A 62 19.59 0.48 -12.10
N ARG A 63 19.23 1.49 -12.91
CA ARG A 63 18.06 2.33 -12.68
C ARG A 63 16.75 1.53 -12.73
N GLU A 64 16.59 0.67 -13.72
CA GLU A 64 15.39 -0.18 -13.85
C GLU A 64 15.31 -1.21 -12.72
N ALA A 65 16.44 -1.85 -12.40
CA ALA A 65 16.51 -2.78 -11.28
C ALA A 65 16.13 -2.10 -9.96
N TRP A 66 16.59 -0.86 -9.75
CA TRP A 66 16.28 -0.10 -8.55
C TRP A 66 14.79 0.25 -8.43
N ILE A 67 14.16 0.69 -9.53
CA ILE A 67 12.72 0.99 -9.52
C ILE A 67 11.90 -0.28 -9.26
N ASN A 68 12.23 -1.39 -9.92
CA ASN A 68 11.54 -2.66 -9.73
C ASN A 68 11.69 -3.17 -8.28
N LEU A 69 12.86 -2.95 -7.67
CA LEU A 69 13.09 -3.28 -6.27
C LEU A 69 12.21 -2.44 -5.34
N LEU A 70 12.14 -1.12 -5.55
CA LEU A 70 11.32 -0.23 -4.73
C LEU A 70 9.83 -0.62 -4.80
N VAL A 71 9.32 -0.91 -6.00
CA VAL A 71 7.95 -1.42 -6.17
C VAL A 71 7.76 -2.77 -5.47
N GLY A 72 8.74 -3.68 -5.56
CA GLY A 72 8.71 -4.96 -4.85
C GLY A 72 8.65 -4.79 -3.33
N ILE A 73 9.41 -3.83 -2.78
CA ILE A 73 9.37 -3.48 -1.36
C ILE A 73 8.01 -2.90 -0.99
N GLU A 74 7.45 -2.00 -1.81
CA GLU A 74 6.12 -1.42 -1.58
C GLU A 74 5.02 -2.48 -1.49
N VAL A 75 5.01 -3.45 -2.43
CA VAL A 75 4.07 -4.59 -2.39
C VAL A 75 4.28 -5.43 -1.12
N GLY A 76 5.53 -5.60 -0.68
CA GLY A 76 5.83 -6.24 0.60
C GLY A 76 5.32 -5.45 1.82
N CYS A 77 5.40 -4.13 1.80
CA CYS A 77 4.85 -3.27 2.86
C CYS A 77 3.32 -3.40 2.96
N TRP A 78 2.61 -3.58 1.85
CA TRP A 78 1.16 -3.83 1.86
C TRP A 78 0.76 -5.11 2.61
N PHE A 79 1.63 -6.12 2.67
CA PHE A 79 1.41 -7.30 3.52
C PHE A 79 1.35 -6.92 5.01
N TYR A 80 2.28 -6.09 5.48
CA TYR A 80 2.28 -5.61 6.87
C TYR A 80 1.09 -4.71 7.20
N VAL A 81 0.62 -3.91 6.23
CA VAL A 81 -0.63 -3.16 6.38
C VAL A 81 -1.81 -4.12 6.56
N GLY A 82 -1.88 -5.19 5.78
CA GLY A 82 -2.88 -6.26 5.93
C GLY A 82 -2.78 -6.97 7.28
N GLU A 83 -1.56 -7.24 7.75
CA GLU A 83 -1.31 -7.79 9.08
C GLU A 83 -1.84 -6.87 10.20
N CYS A 84 -1.56 -5.56 10.14
CA CYS A 84 -2.10 -4.58 11.09
C CYS A 84 -3.63 -4.55 11.09
N ILE A 85 -4.28 -4.66 9.91
CA ILE A 85 -5.73 -4.77 9.79
C ILE A 85 -6.22 -6.08 10.44
N GLY A 86 -5.55 -7.19 10.18
CA GLY A 86 -5.92 -8.51 10.71
C GLY A 86 -5.76 -8.64 12.23
N LYS A 87 -4.76 -8.00 12.83
CA LYS A 87 -4.57 -7.95 14.29
C LYS A 87 -5.46 -6.91 14.98
N GLY A 88 -5.96 -5.92 14.25
CA GLY A 88 -6.70 -4.78 14.79
C GLY A 88 -5.85 -3.83 15.66
N HIS A 89 -4.52 -3.99 15.65
CA HIS A 89 -3.58 -3.20 16.45
C HIS A 89 -2.36 -2.82 15.60
N ILE A 90 -1.91 -1.58 15.74
CA ILE A 90 -0.71 -1.06 15.04
C ILE A 90 0.57 -1.61 15.66
N ILE A 91 0.55 -1.96 16.96
CA ILE A 91 1.72 -2.41 17.71
C ILE A 91 1.36 -3.71 18.44
N GLY A 92 2.05 -4.79 18.09
CA GLY A 92 1.95 -6.08 18.76
C GLY A 92 0.58 -6.74 18.66
N TYR A 93 0.47 -7.95 19.21
CA TYR A 93 -0.82 -8.58 19.48
C TYR A 93 -1.30 -8.16 20.87
N TYR A 94 -2.60 -7.92 21.01
CA TYR A 94 -3.21 -7.82 22.32
C TYR A 94 -3.19 -9.20 22.97
N ILE A 95 -2.33 -9.38 23.96
CA ILE A 95 -2.30 -10.56 24.81
C ILE A 95 -2.98 -10.14 26.11
N PRO A 96 -4.21 -10.61 26.40
CA PRO A 96 -4.80 -10.41 27.71
C PRO A 96 -3.84 -11.02 28.74
N ARG A 97 -3.43 -10.23 29.74
CA ARG A 97 -2.79 -10.83 30.91
C ARG A 97 -3.85 -11.67 31.62
N GLU A 98 -3.59 -12.94 31.79
CA GLU A 98 -4.24 -13.76 32.81
C GLU A 98 -3.68 -13.26 34.15
N ASP A 99 -4.47 -12.45 34.84
CA ASP A 99 -4.23 -12.03 36.22
C ASP A 99 -4.43 -13.22 37.15
N HIS A 100 -3.36 -13.98 37.33
CA HIS A 100 -3.18 -14.72 38.57
C HIS A 100 -2.96 -13.72 39.71
N HIS A 101 -3.95 -13.66 40.62
CA HIS A 101 -4.01 -13.10 41.99
C HIS A 101 -5.04 -12.00 42.20
#